data_AF-A0A2E3PZ20-F1
#
_entry.id   AF-A0A2E3PZ20-F1
#
_cell.length_a   1.000
_cell.length_b   1.000
_cell.length_c   1.000
_cell.angle_alpha   90.00
_cell.angle_beta   90.00
_cell.angle_gamma   90.00
#
_symmetry.space_group_name_H-M   'P 1'
#
loop_
_entity.id
_entity.type
_entity.pdbx_description
1 polymer ?
#
loop_
_entity_poly.entity_id
_entity_poly.type
_entity_poly.pdbx_seq_one_letter_code
_entity_poly.pdbx_strand_id
1 'polypeptide(L)'
;MSRQAIGVTVVLSILAALIVARSLIGDGSGRVYTRTVTTEMVEVRLPASDPAAVDEEQARQGQVVTEEAWVPVDSEEAKKYASEGAATISWTSRKNVPYSQVRASPDDEGISFSWSQTLGIWLAALLTLAIFSFLYKDNPIYKTAESLVVGVSAAYWMVVGFWDIIIPNLIGRLAPAFVEANFTPGLTDLEPQWRYLIPAIFGVLLLMRLAPKGQWLSLWTLAFIVGTTAALRMVAYIEGDFITQINATIEPLYQVVRNADGTTDGYATLWASIRQLILVVGVLSCLTYFFFSLEHKGAVGKVARVGIWFLMITFGAAFGMTVMGRITLLAARFEFLFDDWLWIIDPNKQREVASVISMITG
;
A
#
# COMPACT_ATOMS: atom_id res chain seq x y z
N MET A 1 -23.12 -0.96 40.06
CA MET A 1 -22.11 -0.99 38.99
C MET A 1 -22.61 -0.12 37.84
N SER A 2 -21.85 0.89 37.38
CA SER A 2 -22.30 1.72 36.25
C SER A 2 -22.44 0.88 34.98
N ARG A 3 -23.35 1.24 34.06
CA ARG A 3 -23.52 0.52 32.78
C ARG A 3 -22.22 0.40 31.98
N GLN A 4 -21.31 1.37 32.15
CA GLN A 4 -19.97 1.35 31.56
C GLN A 4 -19.04 0.32 32.22
N ALA A 5 -19.08 0.21 33.56
CA ALA A 5 -18.28 -0.77 34.29
C ALA A 5 -18.67 -2.21 33.92
N ILE A 6 -19.96 -2.50 33.72
CA ILE A 6 -20.43 -3.81 33.27
C ILE A 6 -19.88 -4.16 31.88
N GLY A 7 -19.89 -3.18 30.95
CA GLY A 7 -19.35 -3.40 29.61
C GLY A 7 -17.84 -3.64 29.60
N VAL A 8 -17.09 -2.92 30.42
CA VAL A 8 -15.65 -3.15 30.58
C VAL A 8 -15.38 -4.54 31.16
N THR A 9 -16.14 -4.99 32.16
CA THR A 9 -15.93 -6.34 32.73
C THR A 9 -16.28 -7.46 31.76
N VAL A 10 -17.32 -7.30 30.93
CA VAL A 10 -17.65 -8.29 29.89
C VAL A 10 -16.53 -8.38 28.86
N VAL A 11 -16.03 -7.24 28.38
CA VAL A 11 -14.91 -7.20 27.42
C VAL A 11 -13.65 -7.82 28.00
N LEU A 12 -13.29 -7.49 29.23
CA LEU A 12 -12.15 -8.09 29.92
C LEU A 12 -12.33 -9.60 30.15
N SER A 13 -13.55 -10.06 30.41
CA SER A 13 -13.84 -11.49 30.55
C SER A 13 -13.69 -12.26 29.23
N ILE A 14 -14.13 -11.67 28.11
CA ILE A 14 -13.97 -12.25 26.76
C ILE A 14 -12.48 -12.28 26.38
N LEU A 15 -11.75 -11.19 26.64
CA LEU A 15 -10.30 -11.14 26.45
C LEU A 15 -9.60 -12.21 27.28
N ALA A 16 -9.93 -12.34 28.57
CA ALA A 16 -9.36 -13.36 29.44
C ALA A 16 -9.67 -14.78 28.92
N ALA A 17 -10.90 -15.05 28.48
CA ALA A 17 -11.28 -16.33 27.90
C ALA A 17 -10.49 -16.64 26.62
N LEU A 18 -10.28 -15.65 25.74
CA LEU A 18 -9.47 -15.81 24.52
C LEU A 18 -7.98 -16.03 24.85
N ILE A 19 -7.45 -15.36 25.87
CA ILE A 19 -6.06 -15.56 26.33
C ILE A 19 -5.89 -16.97 26.90
N VAL A 20 -6.86 -17.46 27.68
CA VAL A 20 -6.86 -18.83 28.19
C VAL A 20 -6.95 -19.83 27.04
N ALA A 21 -7.88 -19.64 26.09
CA ALA A 21 -7.97 -20.47 24.90
C ALA A 21 -6.64 -20.49 24.12
N ARG A 22 -5.97 -19.34 24.00
CA ARG A 22 -4.66 -19.25 23.36
C ARG A 22 -3.55 -19.96 24.14
N SER A 23 -3.58 -19.93 25.47
CA SER A 23 -2.60 -20.69 26.27
C SER A 23 -2.76 -22.21 26.12
N LEU A 24 -3.94 -22.67 25.71
CA LEU A 24 -4.27 -24.08 25.48
C LEU A 24 -4.07 -24.52 24.03
N ILE A 25 -4.01 -23.59 23.06
CA ILE A 25 -3.92 -23.86 21.61
C ILE A 25 -2.52 -23.51 21.07
N GLY A 26 -1.83 -24.52 20.54
CA GLY A 26 -0.47 -24.43 19.95
C GLY A 26 0.63 -24.47 21.03
N ASP A 27 1.83 -24.95 20.68
CA ASP A 27 2.99 -25.16 21.57
C ASP A 27 3.54 -23.85 22.21
N GLY A 28 2.74 -23.19 23.03
CA GLY A 28 3.11 -22.00 23.79
C GLY A 28 3.02 -20.70 22.98
N SER A 29 2.11 -19.83 23.42
CA SER A 29 2.17 -18.36 23.29
C SER A 29 2.30 -17.73 21.89
N GLY A 30 2.13 -18.46 20.78
CA GLY A 30 2.27 -17.88 19.44
C GLY A 30 3.66 -17.37 19.14
N ARG A 31 4.67 -18.16 19.51
CA ARG A 31 6.08 -17.78 19.36
C ARG A 31 6.44 -17.60 17.88
N VAL A 32 6.94 -16.42 17.55
CA VAL A 32 7.49 -16.14 16.21
C VAL A 32 8.98 -16.42 16.21
N TYR A 33 9.40 -17.24 15.26
CA TYR A 33 10.81 -17.56 15.06
C TYR A 33 11.33 -16.82 13.83
N THR A 34 12.54 -16.29 13.93
CA THR A 34 13.21 -15.58 12.84
C THR A 34 14.50 -16.29 12.50
N ARG A 35 14.75 -16.48 11.20
CA ARG A 35 16.07 -16.86 10.71
C ARG A 35 16.83 -15.61 10.31
N THR A 36 18.05 -15.51 10.81
CA THR A 36 19.00 -14.49 10.38
C THR A 36 19.55 -14.92 9.02
N VAL A 37 19.21 -14.18 7.97
CA VAL A 37 19.76 -14.38 6.64
C VAL A 37 20.72 -13.23 6.36
N THR A 38 22.00 -13.54 6.30
CA THR A 38 23.01 -12.59 5.79
C THR A 38 22.90 -12.62 4.27
N THR A 39 22.54 -11.48 3.68
CA THR A 39 22.56 -11.30 2.23
C THR A 39 23.79 -10.50 1.90
N GLU A 40 24.70 -11.11 1.15
CA GLU A 40 25.89 -10.47 0.64
C GLU A 40 25.63 -10.14 -0.83
N MET A 41 25.90 -8.89 -1.22
CA MET A 41 25.88 -8.45 -2.61
C MET A 41 27.30 -8.04 -2.99
N VAL A 42 27.74 -8.46 -4.17
CA VAL A 42 28.98 -8.01 -4.78
C VAL A 42 28.63 -7.10 -5.95
N GLU A 43 29.42 -6.04 -6.09
CA GLU A 43 29.38 -5.16 -7.25
C GLU A 43 29.94 -5.89 -8.47
N VAL A 44 29.13 -6.00 -9.52
CA VAL A 44 29.45 -6.74 -10.73
C VAL A 44 29.23 -5.85 -11.94
N ARG A 45 30.17 -5.87 -12.90
CA ARG A 45 29.99 -5.22 -14.20
C ARG A 45 29.36 -6.21 -15.18
N LEU A 46 28.06 -6.07 -15.40
CA LEU A 46 27.30 -6.93 -16.31
C LEU A 46 27.24 -6.28 -17.70
N PRO A 47 27.21 -7.03 -18.81
CA PRO A 47 26.83 -6.48 -20.10
C PRO A 47 25.39 -5.94 -20.01
N ALA A 48 25.18 -4.67 -20.34
CA ALA A 48 23.90 -3.96 -20.20
C ALA A 48 22.80 -4.68 -20.99
N SER A 49 21.65 -4.91 -20.37
CA SER A 49 20.48 -5.52 -21.04
C SER A 49 19.88 -4.61 -22.11
N ASP A 50 20.07 -3.30 -21.97
CA ASP A 50 19.79 -2.29 -23.01
C ASP A 50 21.00 -1.35 -23.16
N PRO A 51 21.92 -1.65 -24.09
CA PRO A 51 23.15 -0.86 -24.29
C PRO A 51 22.89 0.61 -24.63
N ALA A 52 21.77 0.93 -25.28
CA ALA A 52 21.43 2.28 -25.71
C ALA A 52 20.94 3.18 -24.57
N ALA A 53 20.41 2.59 -23.49
CA ALA A 53 19.98 3.32 -22.30
C ALA A 53 21.15 3.71 -21.38
N VAL A 54 22.26 2.98 -21.45
CA VAL A 54 23.44 3.15 -20.59
C VAL A 54 24.50 4.03 -21.27
N ASP A 55 24.85 3.77 -22.53
CA ASP A 55 25.75 4.62 -23.31
C ASP A 55 25.46 4.51 -24.82
N GLU A 56 24.74 5.50 -25.36
CA GLU A 56 24.28 5.52 -26.76
C GLU A 56 25.44 5.58 -27.78
N GLU A 57 26.58 6.16 -27.40
CA GLU A 57 27.75 6.33 -28.29
C GLU A 57 28.54 5.02 -28.46
N GLN A 58 28.70 4.27 -27.37
CA GLN A 58 29.36 2.96 -27.39
C GLN A 58 28.48 1.87 -28.02
N ALA A 59 27.16 1.93 -27.80
CA ALA A 59 26.20 1.03 -28.45
C ALA A 59 26.19 1.16 -29.98
N ARG A 60 26.35 2.39 -30.53
CA ARG A 60 26.46 2.60 -31.98
C ARG A 60 27.76 2.09 -32.59
N GLN A 61 28.82 1.99 -31.80
CA GLN A 61 30.14 1.47 -32.24
C GLN A 61 30.26 -0.05 -32.10
N GLY A 62 29.20 -0.74 -31.64
CA GLY A 62 29.17 -2.20 -31.49
C GLY A 62 30.06 -2.72 -30.35
N GLN A 63 30.41 -1.87 -29.38
CA GLN A 63 31.17 -2.26 -28.19
C GLN A 63 30.24 -2.78 -27.07
N VAL A 64 30.76 -3.66 -26.21
CA VAL A 64 30.01 -4.22 -25.08
C VAL A 64 29.88 -3.14 -23.99
N VAL A 65 28.72 -2.52 -23.89
CA VAL A 65 28.39 -1.59 -22.81
C VAL A 65 28.17 -2.38 -21.53
N THR A 66 28.88 -2.02 -20.46
CA THR A 66 28.74 -2.68 -19.15
C THR A 66 28.02 -1.78 -18.16
N GLU A 67 27.02 -2.32 -17.47
CA GLU A 67 26.27 -1.66 -16.40
C GLU A 67 26.79 -2.15 -15.04
N GLU A 68 26.92 -1.23 -14.08
CA GLU A 68 27.28 -1.54 -12.69
C GLU A 68 26.02 -2.01 -11.97
N ALA A 69 26.01 -3.28 -11.57
CA ALA A 69 24.87 -3.91 -10.92
C ALA A 69 25.30 -4.61 -9.62
N TRP A 70 24.51 -4.43 -8.56
CA TRP A 70 24.67 -5.15 -7.31
C TRP A 70 23.96 -6.48 -7.40
N VAL A 71 24.72 -7.58 -7.31
CA VAL A 71 24.20 -8.92 -7.50
C VAL A 71 24.48 -9.77 -6.25
N PRO A 72 23.56 -10.65 -5.80
CA PRO A 72 23.83 -11.55 -4.69
C PRO A 72 25.06 -12.41 -4.94
N VAL A 73 25.94 -12.57 -3.94
CA VAL A 73 27.19 -13.34 -4.06
C VAL A 73 26.96 -14.80 -4.48
N ASP A 74 25.80 -15.35 -4.11
CA ASP A 74 25.41 -16.73 -4.44
C ASP A 74 24.94 -16.92 -5.89
N SER A 75 24.73 -15.85 -6.66
CA SER A 75 24.19 -15.93 -8.02
C SER A 75 25.24 -16.41 -9.04
N GLU A 76 24.77 -17.02 -10.14
CA GLU A 76 25.66 -17.43 -11.25
C GLU A 76 26.34 -16.23 -11.93
N GLU A 77 25.70 -15.06 -11.88
CA GLU A 77 26.21 -13.80 -12.41
C GLU A 77 27.38 -13.26 -11.58
N ALA A 78 27.29 -13.34 -10.25
CA ALA A 78 28.40 -12.98 -9.36
C ALA A 78 29.63 -13.89 -9.58
N LYS A 79 29.41 -15.20 -9.77
CA LYS A 79 30.50 -16.15 -10.06
C LYS A 79 31.22 -15.92 -11.39
N LYS A 80 30.52 -15.31 -12.37
CA LYS A 80 31.02 -15.14 -13.74
C LYS A 80 31.66 -13.77 -13.99
N TYR A 81 31.23 -12.74 -13.27
CA TYR A 81 31.59 -11.35 -13.58
C TYR A 81 32.14 -10.56 -12.37
N ALA A 82 32.20 -11.13 -11.16
CA ALA A 82 32.86 -10.49 -10.02
C ALA A 82 34.39 -10.44 -10.22
N SER A 83 34.99 -9.26 -10.04
CA SER A 83 36.45 -9.07 -10.06
C SER A 83 37.06 -9.37 -8.69
N GLU A 84 38.30 -9.87 -8.64
CA GLU A 84 39.06 -10.05 -7.39
C GLU A 84 39.28 -8.68 -6.73
N GLY A 85 38.48 -8.36 -5.70
CA GLY A 85 38.52 -7.08 -4.97
C GLY A 85 37.27 -6.20 -5.08
N ALA A 86 36.19 -6.69 -5.70
CA ALA A 86 34.92 -5.96 -5.79
C ALA A 86 34.32 -5.63 -4.41
N ALA A 87 33.73 -4.43 -4.28
CA ALA A 87 33.11 -4.00 -3.05
C ALA A 87 31.94 -4.95 -2.70
N THR A 88 32.01 -5.53 -1.50
CA THR A 88 30.95 -6.41 -0.99
C THR A 88 30.19 -5.65 0.09
N ILE A 89 28.88 -5.53 -0.08
CA ILE A 89 28.00 -4.98 0.95
C ILE A 89 27.21 -6.16 1.52
N SER A 90 27.39 -6.40 2.81
CA SER A 90 26.62 -7.39 3.55
C SER A 90 25.66 -6.68 4.49
N TRP A 91 24.41 -7.11 4.48
CA TRP A 91 23.48 -6.74 5.53
C TRP A 91 22.75 -7.96 6.04
N THR A 92 22.45 -7.91 7.32
CA THR A 92 21.76 -8.98 8.03
C THR A 92 20.26 -8.70 8.03
N SER A 93 19.47 -9.56 7.39
CA SER A 93 18.01 -9.46 7.40
C SER A 93 17.40 -10.58 8.24
N ARG A 94 16.48 -10.24 9.14
CA ARG A 94 15.70 -11.22 9.90
C ARG A 94 14.42 -11.53 9.13
N LYS A 95 14.27 -12.77 8.67
CA LYS A 95 13.04 -13.24 8.01
C LYS A 95 12.24 -14.12 8.97
N ASN A 96 10.92 -13.96 8.96
CA ASN A 96 10.03 -14.79 9.77
C ASN A 96 9.98 -16.20 9.19
N VAL A 97 10.10 -17.22 10.05
CA VAL A 97 10.10 -18.63 9.66
C VAL A 97 8.80 -19.27 10.13
N PRO A 98 8.07 -19.96 9.24
CA PRO A 98 6.91 -20.77 9.61
C PRO A 98 7.25 -21.82 10.66
N TYR A 99 6.35 -22.04 11.62
CA TYR A 99 6.58 -22.98 12.74
C TYR A 99 6.85 -24.41 12.28
N SER A 100 6.29 -24.85 11.15
CA SER A 100 6.58 -26.17 10.55
C SER A 100 8.08 -26.39 10.27
N GLN A 101 8.79 -25.36 9.81
CA GLN A 101 10.22 -25.45 9.52
C GLN A 101 11.06 -25.48 10.79
N VAL A 102 10.62 -24.80 11.85
CA VAL A 102 11.25 -24.81 13.17
C VAL A 102 11.15 -26.20 13.80
N ARG A 103 10.00 -26.87 13.65
CA ARG A 103 9.82 -28.26 14.12
C ARG A 103 10.59 -29.28 13.28
N ALA A 104 10.72 -29.05 11.97
CA ALA A 104 11.48 -29.93 11.08
C ALA A 104 13.00 -29.83 11.29
N SER A 105 13.50 -28.73 11.83
CA SER A 105 14.93 -28.54 12.13
C SER A 105 15.13 -27.87 13.51
N PRO A 106 15.00 -28.64 14.61
CA PRO A 106 15.06 -28.10 15.98
C PRO A 106 16.42 -27.53 16.39
N ASP A 107 17.52 -28.02 15.80
CA ASP A 107 18.92 -27.69 16.14
C ASP A 107 19.57 -26.68 15.18
N ASP A 108 18.79 -25.97 14.37
CA ASP A 108 19.33 -24.95 13.46
C ASP A 108 19.68 -23.66 14.22
N GLU A 109 20.98 -23.41 14.46
CA GLU A 109 21.51 -22.22 15.14
C GLU A 109 21.08 -20.90 14.48
N GLY A 110 20.63 -20.93 13.23
CA GLY A 110 20.12 -19.76 12.52
C GLY A 110 18.72 -19.31 12.95
N ILE A 111 17.94 -20.17 13.62
CA ILE A 111 16.54 -19.91 14.01
C ILE A 111 16.49 -19.44 15.47
N SER A 112 16.19 -18.17 15.66
CA SER A 112 16.05 -17.58 16.99
C SER A 112 14.62 -17.15 17.29
N PHE A 113 14.24 -17.27 18.56
CA PHE A 113 12.96 -16.78 19.04
C PHE A 113 12.94 -15.24 19.07
N SER A 114 11.98 -14.63 18.37
CA SER A 114 11.84 -13.17 18.31
C SER A 114 10.80 -12.69 19.32
N TRP A 115 11.29 -12.24 20.47
CA TRP A 115 10.46 -11.63 21.52
C TRP A 115 9.71 -10.40 21.02
N SER A 116 10.35 -9.54 20.23
CA SER A 116 9.74 -8.29 19.75
C SER A 116 8.58 -8.53 18.80
N GLN A 117 8.70 -9.48 17.87
CA GLN A 117 7.63 -9.82 16.93
C GLN A 117 6.48 -10.53 17.64
N THR A 118 6.79 -11.43 18.56
CA THR A 118 5.77 -12.11 19.37
C THR A 118 4.97 -11.09 20.18
N LEU A 119 5.63 -10.20 20.92
CA LEU A 119 4.98 -9.11 21.63
C LEU A 119 4.19 -8.19 20.69
N GLY A 120 4.71 -7.94 19.49
CA GLY A 120 4.03 -7.17 18.45
C GLY A 120 2.70 -7.78 18.01
N ILE A 121 2.66 -9.09 17.74
CA ILE A 121 1.41 -9.79 17.38
C ILE A 121 0.41 -9.76 18.54
N TRP A 122 0.88 -9.99 19.77
CA TRP A 122 0.03 -9.91 20.96
C TRP A 122 -0.55 -8.51 21.17
N LEU A 123 0.28 -7.47 21.05
CA LEU A 123 -0.17 -6.09 21.15
C LEU A 123 -1.17 -5.75 20.04
N ALA A 124 -0.89 -6.16 18.79
CA ALA A 124 -1.78 -5.94 17.65
C ALA A 124 -3.12 -6.67 17.80
N ALA A 125 -3.13 -7.89 18.34
CA ALA A 125 -4.35 -8.63 18.63
C ALA A 125 -5.18 -7.95 19.73
N LEU A 126 -4.55 -7.54 20.84
CA LEU A 126 -5.22 -6.82 21.91
C LEU A 126 -5.80 -5.48 21.44
N LEU A 127 -5.07 -4.73 20.61
CA LEU A 127 -5.58 -3.49 20.00
C LEU A 127 -6.73 -3.75 19.02
N THR A 128 -6.67 -4.84 18.24
CA THR A 128 -7.75 -5.22 17.33
C THR A 128 -9.02 -5.59 18.10
N LEU A 129 -8.88 -6.36 19.19
CA LEU A 129 -10.00 -6.69 20.08
C LEU A 129 -10.53 -5.45 20.82
N ALA A 130 -9.65 -4.53 21.22
CA ALA A 130 -10.05 -3.25 21.79
C ALA A 130 -10.91 -2.42 20.82
N ILE A 131 -10.62 -2.47 19.52
CA ILE A 131 -11.46 -1.84 18.48
C ILE A 131 -12.80 -2.57 18.35
N PHE A 132 -12.79 -3.91 18.28
CA PHE A 132 -14.04 -4.70 18.22
C PHE A 132 -14.93 -4.54 19.45
N SER A 133 -14.36 -4.13 20.57
CA SER A 133 -15.14 -3.82 21.76
C SER A 133 -16.22 -2.73 21.54
N PHE A 134 -16.04 -1.86 20.54
CA PHE A 134 -17.06 -0.89 20.14
C PHE A 134 -18.40 -1.57 19.79
N LEU A 135 -18.38 -2.78 19.24
CA LEU A 135 -19.58 -3.54 18.87
C LEU A 135 -20.48 -3.84 20.08
N TYR A 136 -19.90 -3.95 21.28
CA TYR A 136 -20.67 -4.17 22.50
C TYR A 136 -21.22 -2.88 23.10
N LYS A 137 -20.47 -1.76 23.03
CA LYS A 137 -20.80 -0.37 23.42
C LYS A 137 -19.57 0.55 23.33
N ASP A 138 -19.79 1.86 23.38
CA ASP A 138 -18.74 2.84 23.68
C ASP A 138 -18.08 2.54 25.04
N ASN A 139 -16.82 2.13 25.03
CA ASN A 139 -16.04 1.87 26.25
C ASN A 139 -14.71 2.64 26.25
N PRO A 140 -14.08 2.82 27.44
CA PRO A 140 -12.79 3.50 27.53
C PRO A 140 -11.68 2.79 26.75
N ILE A 141 -11.71 1.45 26.70
CA ILE A 141 -10.69 0.63 26.01
C ILE A 141 -10.66 0.94 24.51
N TYR A 142 -11.83 1.02 23.87
CA TYR A 142 -11.99 1.43 22.48
C TYR A 142 -11.44 2.85 22.25
N LYS A 143 -11.84 3.82 23.10
CA LYS A 143 -11.38 5.22 22.94
C LYS A 143 -9.87 5.36 23.08
N THR A 144 -9.26 4.62 23.99
CA THR A 144 -7.79 4.58 24.12
C THR A 144 -7.16 3.99 22.85
N ALA A 145 -7.66 2.86 22.35
CA ALA A 145 -7.15 2.25 21.12
C ALA A 145 -7.33 3.19 19.90
N GLU A 146 -8.47 3.84 19.77
CA GLU A 146 -8.75 4.83 18.72
C GLU A 146 -7.76 6.00 18.78
N SER A 147 -7.60 6.62 19.96
CA SER A 147 -6.67 7.73 20.14
C SER A 147 -5.21 7.35 19.87
N LEU A 148 -4.82 6.11 20.20
CA LEU A 148 -3.49 5.57 19.94
C LEU A 148 -3.29 5.37 18.43
N VAL A 149 -4.24 4.78 17.73
CA VAL A 149 -4.15 4.56 16.28
C VAL A 149 -4.07 5.90 15.53
N VAL A 150 -4.90 6.87 15.90
CA VAL A 150 -4.89 8.21 15.27
C VAL A 150 -3.58 8.94 15.57
N GLY A 151 -3.10 8.88 16.83
CA GLY A 151 -1.86 9.52 17.25
C GLY A 151 -0.62 8.92 16.57
N VAL A 152 -0.50 7.60 16.53
CA VAL A 152 0.61 6.90 15.87
C VAL A 152 0.59 7.15 14.36
N SER A 153 -0.61 7.16 13.75
CA SER A 153 -0.75 7.44 12.32
C SER A 153 -0.32 8.88 11.99
N ALA A 154 -0.73 9.87 12.80
CA ALA A 154 -0.31 11.25 12.64
C ALA A 154 1.21 11.44 12.86
N ALA A 155 1.77 10.76 13.86
CA ALA A 155 3.20 10.78 14.14
C ALA A 155 4.02 10.16 12.99
N TYR A 156 3.57 9.02 12.45
CA TYR A 156 4.21 8.37 11.31
C TYR A 156 4.29 9.31 10.10
N TRP A 157 3.16 9.93 9.73
CA TRP A 157 3.13 10.90 8.63
C TRP A 157 4.02 12.13 8.89
N MET A 158 4.15 12.57 10.14
CA MET A 158 5.06 13.65 10.50
C MET A 158 6.53 13.26 10.32
N VAL A 159 6.92 12.06 10.76
CA VAL A 159 8.29 11.54 10.63
C VAL A 159 8.64 11.36 9.16
N VAL A 160 7.77 10.71 8.38
CA VAL A 160 7.92 10.54 6.93
C VAL A 160 8.03 11.89 6.24
N GLY A 161 7.12 12.84 6.52
CA GLY A 161 7.18 14.17 5.94
C GLY A 161 8.46 14.93 6.32
N PHE A 162 8.98 14.74 7.53
CA PHE A 162 10.23 15.37 7.95
C PHE A 162 11.44 14.81 7.21
N TRP A 163 11.59 13.48 7.17
CA TRP A 163 12.76 12.81 6.59
C TRP A 163 12.73 12.74 5.06
N ASP A 164 11.56 12.48 4.46
CA ASP A 164 11.46 12.26 3.02
C ASP A 164 11.13 13.53 2.23
N ILE A 165 10.59 14.56 2.90
CA ILE A 165 10.16 15.79 2.23
C ILE A 165 10.97 16.99 2.71
N ILE A 166 10.95 17.31 4.01
CA ILE A 166 11.58 18.54 4.52
C ILE A 166 13.11 18.47 4.35
N ILE A 167 13.75 17.38 4.80
CA ILE A 167 15.21 17.28 4.74
C ILE A 167 15.73 17.34 3.29
N PRO A 168 15.31 16.48 2.35
CA PRO A 168 15.86 16.52 1.00
C PRO A 168 15.37 17.70 0.15
N ASN A 169 14.06 18.02 0.17
CA ASN A 169 13.51 19.02 -0.76
C ASN A 169 13.64 20.46 -0.28
N LEU A 170 13.68 20.69 1.03
CA LEU A 170 13.83 22.05 1.59
C LEU A 170 15.27 22.31 2.04
N ILE A 171 15.77 21.53 2.99
CA ILE A 171 17.07 21.79 3.61
C ILE A 171 18.19 21.39 2.65
N GLY A 172 18.05 20.26 1.95
CA GLY A 172 19.04 19.77 0.98
C GLY A 172 19.25 20.69 -0.21
N ARG A 173 18.20 21.41 -0.65
CA ARG A 173 18.30 22.39 -1.75
C ARG A 173 18.74 23.78 -1.29
N LEU A 174 18.54 24.12 -0.01
CA LEU A 174 18.92 25.42 0.56
C LEU A 174 20.35 25.41 1.12
N ALA A 175 20.76 24.31 1.75
CA ALA A 175 22.08 24.12 2.39
C ALA A 175 22.61 22.69 2.13
N PRO A 176 22.97 22.37 0.87
CA PRO A 176 23.38 21.03 0.44
C PRO A 176 24.56 20.47 1.26
N ALA A 177 25.59 21.28 1.50
CA ALA A 177 26.76 20.90 2.29
C ALA A 177 26.45 20.51 3.75
N PHE A 178 25.38 21.06 4.35
CA PHE A 178 24.98 20.70 5.72
C PHE A 178 24.24 19.37 5.77
N VAL A 179 23.41 19.09 4.76
CA VAL A 179 22.62 17.87 4.69
C VAL A 179 23.47 16.67 4.29
N GLU A 180 24.41 16.87 3.36
CA GLU A 180 25.40 15.87 2.98
C GLU A 180 26.22 15.40 4.19
N ALA A 181 26.65 16.35 5.04
CA ALA A 181 27.47 16.05 6.20
C ALA A 181 26.74 15.37 7.37
N ASN A 182 25.42 15.56 7.51
CA ASN A 182 24.68 15.14 8.72
C ASN A 182 23.57 14.12 8.50
N PHE A 183 22.98 14.05 7.30
CA PHE A 183 21.73 13.31 7.10
C PHE A 183 21.76 12.39 5.88
N THR A 184 22.34 12.81 4.76
CA THR A 184 22.29 12.03 3.50
C THR A 184 23.60 12.15 2.72
N PRO A 185 24.59 11.26 2.95
CA PRO A 185 25.92 11.31 2.32
C PRO A 185 25.92 10.83 0.86
N GLY A 186 25.03 11.36 0.03
CA GLY A 186 24.92 11.07 -1.41
C GLY A 186 24.28 12.20 -2.23
N LEU A 187 24.10 13.38 -1.62
CA LEU A 187 23.65 14.60 -2.30
C LEU A 187 24.87 15.36 -2.84
N THR A 188 25.55 14.79 -3.84
CA THR A 188 26.77 15.38 -4.40
C THR A 188 26.43 16.55 -5.32
N ASP A 189 27.11 17.69 -5.15
CA ASP A 189 27.22 18.80 -6.11
C ASP A 189 25.94 19.55 -6.50
N LEU A 190 25.07 19.87 -5.53
CA LEU A 190 23.98 20.83 -5.78
C LEU A 190 24.40 22.25 -5.38
N GLU A 191 24.26 23.20 -6.30
CA GLU A 191 24.40 24.62 -5.97
C GLU A 191 23.23 25.09 -5.08
N PRO A 192 23.48 25.94 -4.05
CA PRO A 192 22.42 26.45 -3.19
C PRO A 192 21.34 27.21 -3.99
N GLN A 193 20.11 26.68 -4.00
CA GLN A 193 18.98 27.30 -4.71
C GLN A 193 18.17 28.17 -3.76
N TRP A 194 18.49 29.48 -3.73
CA TRP A 194 17.81 30.47 -2.88
C TRP A 194 16.28 30.58 -3.12
N ARG A 195 15.77 30.08 -4.26
CA ARG A 195 14.32 30.02 -4.54
C ARG A 195 13.54 29.23 -3.50
N TYR A 196 14.17 28.26 -2.82
CA TYR A 196 13.54 27.43 -1.79
C TYR A 196 13.31 28.17 -0.46
N LEU A 197 13.78 29.41 -0.34
CA LEU A 197 13.45 30.28 0.78
C LEU A 197 11.94 30.58 0.85
N ILE A 198 11.25 30.64 -0.29
CA ILE A 198 9.80 30.86 -0.32
C ILE A 198 9.06 29.69 0.37
N PRO A 199 9.26 28.42 -0.03
CA PRO A 199 8.77 27.26 0.73
C PRO A 199 9.19 27.25 2.21
N ALA A 200 10.42 27.69 2.54
CA ALA A 200 10.89 27.74 3.93
C ALA A 200 10.05 28.71 4.77
N ILE A 201 9.77 29.90 4.23
CA ILE A 201 8.89 30.89 4.88
C ILE A 201 7.50 30.27 5.08
N PHE A 202 6.91 29.66 4.04
CA PHE A 202 5.61 29.00 4.17
C PHE A 202 5.60 27.87 5.20
N GLY A 203 6.71 27.12 5.34
CA GLY A 203 6.91 26.11 6.38
C GLY A 203 6.90 26.71 7.78
N VAL A 204 7.64 27.81 8.01
CA VAL A 204 7.63 28.53 9.29
C VAL A 204 6.26 29.13 9.59
N LEU A 205 5.58 29.69 8.59
CA LEU A 205 4.20 30.20 8.72
C LEU A 205 3.23 29.10 9.15
N LEU A 206 3.43 27.87 8.69
CA LEU A 206 2.61 26.73 9.11
C LEU A 206 2.88 26.34 10.58
N LEU A 207 4.12 26.44 11.04
CA LEU A 207 4.48 26.19 12.45
C LEU A 207 3.84 27.20 13.41
N MET A 208 3.55 28.43 12.95
CA MET A 208 2.81 29.43 13.75
C MET A 208 1.40 28.98 14.14
N ARG A 209 0.88 27.89 13.56
CA ARG A 209 -0.36 27.25 13.97
C ARG A 209 -0.29 26.65 15.38
N LEU A 210 0.90 26.26 15.85
CA LEU A 210 1.11 25.78 17.21
C LEU A 210 1.07 26.93 18.24
N ALA A 211 1.23 28.18 17.79
CA ALA A 211 1.17 29.36 18.64
C ALA A 211 -0.27 29.92 18.70
N PRO A 212 -0.85 30.15 19.89
CA PRO A 212 -2.25 30.59 20.02
C PRO A 212 -2.51 32.00 19.45
N LYS A 213 -1.46 32.83 19.27
CA LYS A 213 -1.57 34.20 18.75
C LYS A 213 -1.17 34.35 17.29
N GLY A 214 -0.64 33.30 16.65
CA GLY A 214 -0.09 33.32 15.29
C GLY A 214 -0.91 32.57 14.24
N GLN A 215 -2.06 31.99 14.63
CA GLN A 215 -2.82 31.07 13.80
C GLN A 215 -3.28 31.67 12.45
N TRP A 216 -3.57 32.98 12.40
CA TRP A 216 -4.00 33.63 11.15
C TRP A 216 -2.93 33.56 10.05
N LEU A 217 -1.65 33.59 10.41
CA LEU A 217 -0.56 33.57 9.42
C LEU A 217 -0.43 32.20 8.73
N SER A 218 -0.84 31.12 9.42
CA SER A 218 -0.87 29.77 8.85
C SER A 218 -1.95 29.56 7.77
N LEU A 219 -2.96 30.44 7.71
CA LEU A 219 -4.02 30.37 6.69
C LEU A 219 -3.47 30.62 5.28
N TRP A 220 -2.45 31.46 5.13
CA TRP A 220 -1.81 31.71 3.83
C TRP A 220 -1.13 30.45 3.29
N THR A 221 -0.41 29.72 4.14
CA THR A 221 0.18 28.43 3.75
C THR A 221 -0.91 27.41 3.44
N LEU A 222 -1.99 27.36 4.21
CA LEU A 222 -3.09 26.43 3.95
C LEU A 222 -3.81 26.74 2.63
N ALA A 223 -4.06 28.01 2.34
CA ALA A 223 -4.65 28.45 1.07
C ALA A 223 -3.77 28.07 -0.12
N PHE A 224 -2.45 28.23 0.01
CA PHE A 224 -1.51 27.77 -1.01
C PHE A 224 -1.56 26.24 -1.19
N ILE A 225 -1.49 25.46 -0.10
CA ILE A 225 -1.55 23.99 -0.16
C ILE A 225 -2.86 23.50 -0.81
N VAL A 226 -4.00 24.04 -0.37
CA VAL A 226 -5.32 23.65 -0.91
C VAL A 226 -5.45 24.07 -2.36
N GLY A 227 -5.03 25.28 -2.72
CA GLY A 227 -5.06 25.80 -4.09
C GLY A 227 -4.22 24.95 -5.04
N THR A 228 -2.96 24.67 -4.68
CA THR A 228 -2.06 23.84 -5.48
C THR A 228 -2.56 22.41 -5.58
N THR A 229 -3.03 21.82 -4.47
CA THR A 229 -3.56 20.44 -4.49
C THR A 229 -4.81 20.34 -5.36
N ALA A 230 -5.74 21.30 -5.27
CA ALA A 230 -6.93 21.34 -6.12
C ALA A 230 -6.56 21.50 -7.60
N ALA A 231 -5.62 22.39 -7.92
CA ALA A 231 -5.15 22.58 -9.30
C ALA A 231 -4.49 21.31 -9.87
N LEU A 232 -3.57 20.68 -9.12
CA LEU A 232 -2.93 19.43 -9.55
C LEU A 232 -3.93 18.29 -9.73
N ARG A 233 -4.88 18.15 -8.79
CA ARG A 233 -5.96 17.16 -8.91
C ARG A 233 -6.84 17.44 -10.11
N MET A 234 -7.21 18.69 -10.35
CA MET A 234 -8.01 19.07 -11.52
C MET A 234 -7.30 18.70 -12.83
N VAL A 235 -6.02 19.03 -12.97
CA VAL A 235 -5.24 18.66 -14.17
C VAL A 235 -5.16 17.14 -14.31
N ALA A 236 -4.85 16.42 -13.22
CA ALA A 236 -4.78 14.96 -13.22
C ALA A 236 -6.12 14.30 -13.60
N TYR A 237 -7.25 14.83 -13.15
CA TYR A 237 -8.57 14.34 -13.53
C TYR A 237 -8.90 14.65 -15.00
N ILE A 238 -8.51 15.81 -15.51
CA ILE A 238 -8.73 16.16 -16.91
C ILE A 238 -7.91 15.25 -17.82
N GLU A 239 -6.62 15.09 -17.52
CA GLU A 239 -5.69 14.31 -18.34
C GLU A 239 -5.89 12.80 -18.19
N GLY A 240 -5.97 12.31 -16.96
CA GLY A 240 -6.03 10.88 -16.65
C GLY A 240 -7.41 10.27 -16.89
N ASP A 241 -8.47 10.95 -16.46
CA ASP A 241 -9.82 10.36 -16.47
C ASP A 241 -10.67 10.91 -17.60
N PHE A 242 -10.78 12.23 -17.74
CA PHE A 242 -11.71 12.86 -18.68
C PHE A 242 -11.30 12.66 -20.14
N ILE A 243 -10.04 12.96 -20.49
CA ILE A 243 -9.52 12.76 -21.84
C ILE A 243 -9.52 11.27 -22.21
N THR A 244 -9.10 10.39 -21.30
CA THR A 244 -9.12 8.93 -21.52
C THR A 244 -10.53 8.41 -21.76
N GLN A 245 -11.53 8.89 -21.01
CA GLN A 245 -12.94 8.51 -21.23
C GLN A 245 -13.48 9.01 -22.58
N ILE A 246 -13.11 10.21 -23.01
CA ILE A 246 -13.46 10.74 -24.33
C ILE A 246 -12.81 9.90 -25.43
N ASN A 247 -11.51 9.63 -25.32
CA ASN A 247 -10.77 8.82 -26.29
C ASN A 247 -11.38 7.41 -26.40
N ALA A 248 -11.70 6.76 -25.28
CA ALA A 248 -12.37 5.47 -25.25
C ALA A 248 -13.75 5.49 -25.95
N THR A 249 -14.44 6.64 -25.97
CA THR A 249 -15.74 6.79 -26.66
C THR A 249 -15.57 7.04 -28.17
N ILE A 250 -14.42 7.55 -28.60
CA ILE A 250 -14.12 7.86 -30.02
C ILE A 250 -13.53 6.65 -30.77
N GLU A 251 -13.15 5.57 -30.07
CA GLU A 251 -12.66 4.35 -30.71
C GLU A 251 -13.69 3.76 -31.71
N PRO A 252 -13.21 3.22 -32.85
CA PRO A 252 -14.09 2.69 -33.89
C PRO A 252 -14.96 1.54 -33.37
N LEU A 253 -16.23 1.53 -33.76
CA LEU A 253 -17.20 0.51 -33.34
C LEU A 253 -16.82 -0.91 -33.76
N TYR A 254 -16.05 -1.05 -34.84
CA TYR A 254 -15.49 -2.31 -35.29
C TYR A 254 -14.01 -2.35 -34.96
N GLN A 255 -13.64 -3.15 -33.96
CA GLN A 255 -12.27 -3.29 -33.48
C GLN A 255 -11.71 -4.63 -33.94
N VAL A 256 -10.77 -4.62 -34.89
CA VAL A 256 -10.06 -5.82 -35.33
C VAL A 256 -8.93 -6.10 -34.35
N VAL A 257 -9.12 -7.12 -33.51
CA VAL A 257 -8.07 -7.59 -32.59
C VAL A 257 -7.20 -8.57 -33.36
N ARG A 258 -5.95 -8.16 -33.60
CA ARG A 258 -4.96 -8.93 -34.35
C ARG A 258 -3.95 -9.52 -33.37
N ASN A 259 -3.71 -10.81 -33.44
CA ASN A 259 -2.72 -11.49 -32.59
C ASN A 259 -1.29 -11.17 -33.01
N ALA A 260 -0.33 -11.51 -32.14
CA ALA A 260 1.10 -11.38 -32.40
C ALA A 260 1.56 -12.05 -33.72
N ASP A 261 0.84 -13.08 -34.18
CA ASP A 261 1.09 -13.79 -35.45
C ASP A 261 0.38 -13.18 -36.67
N GLY A 262 -0.23 -12.00 -36.53
CA GLY A 262 -0.90 -11.30 -37.64
C GLY A 262 -2.22 -11.92 -38.10
N THR A 263 -2.70 -12.99 -37.45
CA THR A 263 -4.01 -13.60 -37.63
C THR A 263 -5.08 -12.83 -36.84
N THR A 264 -6.29 -12.77 -37.39
CA THR A 264 -7.43 -12.09 -36.75
C THR A 264 -8.21 -13.09 -35.93
N ASP A 265 -8.24 -12.91 -34.62
CA ASP A 265 -9.11 -13.69 -33.76
C ASP A 265 -10.54 -13.16 -33.88
N GLY A 266 -11.39 -13.94 -34.57
CA GLY A 266 -12.79 -13.60 -34.76
C GLY A 266 -13.54 -13.44 -33.43
N TYR A 267 -13.26 -14.28 -32.43
CA TYR A 267 -13.92 -14.19 -31.12
C TYR A 267 -13.52 -12.94 -30.34
N ALA A 268 -12.23 -12.60 -30.30
CA ALA A 268 -11.74 -11.41 -29.61
C ALA A 268 -12.23 -10.11 -30.27
N THR A 269 -12.22 -10.07 -31.61
CA THR A 269 -12.71 -8.97 -32.44
C THR A 269 -14.20 -8.69 -32.22
N LEU A 270 -15.03 -9.75 -32.17
CA LEU A 270 -16.47 -9.62 -31.91
C LEU A 270 -16.74 -9.07 -30.51
N TRP A 271 -16.05 -9.58 -29.49
CA TRP A 271 -16.26 -9.12 -28.11
C TRP A 271 -15.81 -7.67 -27.90
N ALA A 272 -14.67 -7.28 -28.50
CA ALA A 272 -14.19 -5.89 -28.48
C ALA A 272 -15.20 -4.93 -29.13
N SER A 273 -15.76 -5.31 -30.28
CA SER A 273 -16.77 -4.52 -30.99
C SER A 273 -18.08 -4.41 -30.20
N ILE A 274 -18.52 -5.47 -29.53
CA ILE A 274 -19.70 -5.46 -28.64
C ILE A 274 -19.48 -4.53 -27.45
N ARG A 275 -18.30 -4.58 -26.82
CA ARG A 275 -17.94 -3.69 -25.71
C ARG A 275 -18.04 -2.22 -26.14
N GLN A 276 -17.49 -1.88 -27.30
CA GLN A 276 -17.52 -0.50 -27.79
C GLN A 276 -18.93 -0.04 -28.15
N LEU A 277 -19.73 -0.93 -28.73
CA LEU A 277 -21.14 -0.64 -29.02
C LEU A 277 -21.96 -0.40 -27.74
N ILE A 278 -21.77 -1.23 -26.72
CA ILE A 278 -22.42 -1.05 -25.40
C ILE A 278 -22.00 0.29 -24.78
N LEU A 279 -20.71 0.65 -24.87
CA LEU A 279 -20.20 1.92 -24.37
C LEU A 279 -20.89 3.10 -25.07
N VAL A 280 -20.89 3.14 -26.40
CA VAL A 280 -21.49 4.23 -27.18
C VAL A 280 -22.99 4.34 -26.90
N VAL A 281 -23.72 3.21 -26.90
CA VAL A 281 -25.17 3.19 -26.60
C VAL A 281 -25.42 3.65 -25.16
N GLY A 282 -24.60 3.22 -24.20
CA GLY A 282 -24.67 3.62 -22.80
C GLY A 282 -24.47 5.13 -22.64
N VAL A 283 -23.42 5.68 -23.25
CA VAL A 283 -23.10 7.13 -23.20
C VAL A 283 -24.22 7.95 -23.82
N LEU A 284 -24.69 7.60 -25.03
CA LEU A 284 -25.80 8.31 -25.68
C LEU A 284 -27.09 8.25 -24.86
N SER A 285 -27.39 7.10 -24.25
CA SER A 285 -28.57 6.93 -23.40
C SER A 285 -28.48 7.75 -22.10
N CYS A 286 -27.31 7.78 -21.47
CA CYS A 286 -27.04 8.61 -20.29
C CYS A 286 -27.09 10.11 -20.60
N LEU A 287 -26.50 10.55 -21.73
CA LEU A 287 -26.61 11.94 -22.18
C LEU A 287 -28.06 12.33 -22.43
N THR A 288 -28.85 11.45 -23.06
CA THR A 288 -30.29 11.67 -23.27
C THR A 288 -31.06 11.79 -21.95
N TYR A 289 -30.65 11.05 -20.91
CA TYR A 289 -31.23 11.18 -19.57
C TYR A 289 -30.92 12.54 -18.92
N PHE A 290 -29.67 12.99 -18.98
CA PHE A 290 -29.25 14.28 -18.39
C PHE A 290 -29.61 15.50 -19.25
N PHE A 291 -30.05 15.30 -20.49
CA PHE A 291 -30.49 16.38 -21.36
C PHE A 291 -31.87 16.90 -20.93
N PHE A 292 -31.87 17.88 -20.03
CA PHE A 292 -33.10 18.49 -19.49
C PHE A 292 -33.89 19.35 -20.50
N SER A 293 -33.30 19.68 -21.65
CA SER A 293 -33.91 20.57 -22.65
C SER A 293 -34.92 19.89 -23.59
N LEU A 294 -35.10 18.57 -23.52
CA LEU A 294 -36.14 17.84 -24.26
C LEU A 294 -37.15 17.23 -23.29
N GLU A 295 -38.44 17.39 -23.57
CA GLU A 295 -39.47 16.67 -22.82
C GLU A 295 -39.30 15.15 -23.04
N HIS A 296 -39.12 14.37 -21.97
CA HIS A 296 -38.95 12.90 -22.02
C HIS A 296 -40.23 12.13 -22.41
N LYS A 297 -40.95 12.56 -23.44
CA LYS A 297 -42.14 11.88 -23.99
C LYS A 297 -41.78 10.97 -25.17
N GLY A 298 -42.45 9.82 -25.29
CA GLY A 298 -42.32 8.90 -26.43
C GLY A 298 -41.01 8.10 -26.46
N ALA A 299 -40.35 8.02 -27.62
CA ALA A 299 -39.15 7.22 -27.84
C ALA A 299 -37.93 7.71 -27.03
N VAL A 300 -37.77 9.03 -26.88
CA VAL A 300 -36.70 9.67 -26.09
C VAL A 300 -36.79 9.26 -24.61
N GLY A 301 -38.01 9.14 -24.07
CA GLY A 301 -38.21 8.64 -22.71
C GLY A 301 -37.83 7.17 -22.50
N LYS A 302 -37.95 6.32 -23.53
CA LYS A 302 -37.50 4.92 -23.47
C LYS A 302 -35.97 4.81 -23.49
N VAL A 303 -35.29 5.61 -24.33
CA VAL A 303 -33.83 5.68 -24.39
C VAL A 303 -33.25 6.24 -23.08
N ALA A 304 -33.85 7.30 -22.54
CA ALA A 304 -33.48 7.84 -21.23
C ALA A 304 -33.66 6.80 -20.10
N ARG A 305 -34.70 5.95 -20.18
CA ARG A 305 -34.87 4.85 -19.22
C ARG A 305 -33.71 3.87 -19.25
N VAL A 306 -33.21 3.52 -20.44
CA VAL A 306 -32.00 2.68 -20.57
C VAL A 306 -30.81 3.36 -19.90
N GLY A 307 -30.64 4.68 -20.10
CA GLY A 307 -29.63 5.48 -19.40
C GLY A 307 -29.73 5.41 -17.87
N ILE A 308 -30.95 5.44 -17.32
CA ILE A 308 -31.18 5.26 -15.87
C ILE A 308 -30.68 3.89 -15.40
N TRP A 309 -30.93 2.82 -16.15
CA TRP A 309 -30.42 1.49 -15.81
C TRP A 309 -28.89 1.46 -15.79
N PHE A 310 -28.24 2.06 -16.80
CA PHE A 310 -26.78 2.20 -16.81
C PHE A 310 -26.27 2.97 -15.59
N LEU A 311 -26.90 4.09 -15.23
CA LEU A 311 -26.54 4.87 -14.04
C LEU A 311 -26.75 4.11 -12.73
N MET A 312 -27.85 3.37 -12.59
CA MET A 312 -28.11 2.56 -11.40
C MET A 312 -27.07 1.44 -11.25
N ILE A 313 -26.65 0.82 -12.36
CA ILE A 313 -25.61 -0.22 -12.34
C ILE A 313 -24.25 0.38 -11.97
N THR A 314 -23.84 1.49 -12.58
CA THR A 314 -22.53 2.11 -12.30
C THR A 314 -22.46 2.68 -10.89
N PHE A 315 -23.49 3.40 -10.43
CA PHE A 315 -23.56 3.86 -9.04
C PHE A 315 -23.66 2.69 -8.08
N GLY A 316 -24.45 1.66 -8.40
CA GLY A 316 -24.54 0.43 -7.61
C GLY A 316 -23.19 -0.27 -7.44
N ALA A 317 -22.40 -0.37 -8.52
CA ALA A 317 -21.04 -0.90 -8.47
C ALA A 317 -20.11 -0.02 -7.61
N ALA A 318 -20.20 1.31 -7.75
CA ALA A 318 -19.41 2.24 -6.94
C ALA A 318 -19.72 2.12 -5.44
N PHE A 319 -21.01 2.06 -5.07
CA PHE A 319 -21.44 1.79 -3.70
C PHE A 319 -20.97 0.40 -3.24
N GLY A 320 -21.11 -0.62 -4.08
CA GLY A 320 -20.67 -1.99 -3.81
C GLY A 320 -19.18 -2.10 -3.50
N MET A 321 -18.32 -1.41 -4.25
CA MET A 321 -16.87 -1.38 -4.00
C MET A 321 -16.53 -0.84 -2.61
N THR A 322 -17.24 0.19 -2.15
CA THR A 322 -17.00 0.74 -0.80
C THR A 322 -17.44 -0.21 0.31
N VAL A 323 -18.55 -0.92 0.12
CA VAL A 323 -19.04 -1.93 1.07
C VAL A 323 -18.11 -3.13 1.10
N MET A 324 -17.70 -3.62 -0.07
CA MET A 324 -16.72 -4.70 -0.20
C MET A 324 -15.42 -4.33 0.48
N GLY A 325 -14.90 -3.12 0.27
CA GLY A 325 -13.69 -2.64 0.95
C GLY A 325 -13.78 -2.73 2.48
N ARG A 326 -14.92 -2.32 3.07
CA ARG A 326 -15.13 -2.42 4.53
C ARG A 326 -15.23 -3.86 5.02
N ILE A 327 -15.93 -4.73 4.29
CA ILE A 327 -16.07 -6.16 4.63
C ILE A 327 -14.72 -6.87 4.49
N THR A 328 -13.96 -6.59 3.44
CA THR A 328 -12.61 -7.14 3.23
C THR A 328 -11.66 -6.71 4.34
N LEU A 329 -11.71 -5.44 4.76
CA LEU A 329 -10.92 -4.99 5.92
C LEU A 329 -11.31 -5.72 7.20
N LEU A 330 -12.61 -5.94 7.44
CA LEU A 330 -13.09 -6.71 8.58
C LEU A 330 -12.62 -8.18 8.52
N ALA A 331 -12.76 -8.82 7.36
CA ALA A 331 -12.31 -10.19 7.10
C ALA A 331 -10.80 -10.32 7.34
N ALA A 332 -9.99 -9.39 6.84
CA ALA A 332 -8.55 -9.37 7.07
C ALA A 332 -8.20 -9.26 8.58
N ARG A 333 -9.00 -8.54 9.37
CA ARG A 333 -8.80 -8.48 10.84
C ARG A 333 -9.22 -9.77 11.53
N PHE A 334 -10.25 -10.48 11.05
CA PHE A 334 -10.59 -11.81 11.54
C PHE A 334 -9.54 -12.86 11.15
N GLU A 335 -9.03 -12.81 9.93
CA GLU A 335 -7.95 -13.67 9.45
C GLU A 335 -6.70 -13.48 10.32
N PHE A 336 -6.27 -12.25 10.56
CA PHE A 336 -5.19 -11.94 11.51
C PHE A 336 -5.46 -12.51 12.92
N LEU A 337 -6.69 -12.35 13.43
CA LEU A 337 -7.02 -12.82 14.78
C LEU A 337 -7.04 -14.35 14.87
N PHE A 338 -7.55 -15.05 13.85
CA PHE A 338 -7.75 -16.50 13.85
C PHE A 338 -6.54 -17.29 13.35
N ASP A 339 -5.83 -16.81 12.34
CA ASP A 339 -4.63 -17.44 11.78
C ASP A 339 -3.37 -16.98 12.52
N ASP A 340 -3.04 -15.68 12.49
CA ASP A 340 -1.77 -15.20 13.06
C ASP A 340 -1.75 -15.26 14.58
N TRP A 341 -2.84 -14.84 15.24
CA TRP A 341 -2.89 -14.75 16.70
C TRP A 341 -3.42 -16.02 17.39
N LEU A 342 -4.62 -16.53 17.07
CA LEU A 342 -5.23 -17.69 17.78
C LEU A 342 -4.83 -19.06 17.24
N TRP A 343 -4.31 -19.15 16.01
CA TRP A 343 -3.93 -20.40 15.34
C TRP A 343 -5.09 -21.43 15.25
N ILE A 344 -6.33 -20.95 15.10
CA ILE A 344 -7.52 -21.81 14.95
C ILE A 344 -7.64 -22.31 13.51
N ILE A 345 -7.20 -21.50 12.55
CA ILE A 345 -7.28 -21.77 11.12
C ILE A 345 -5.84 -21.74 10.58
N ASP A 346 -5.44 -22.75 9.82
CA ASP A 346 -4.17 -22.75 9.09
C ASP A 346 -4.44 -23.02 7.59
N PRO A 347 -4.71 -21.97 6.80
CA PRO A 347 -4.99 -22.11 5.38
C PRO A 347 -3.74 -22.50 4.57
N ASN A 348 -2.54 -22.17 5.06
CA ASN A 348 -1.28 -22.36 4.34
C ASN A 348 -0.52 -23.63 4.73
N LYS A 349 -1.09 -24.47 5.62
CA LYS A 349 -0.44 -25.67 6.20
C LYS A 349 0.96 -25.36 6.75
N GLN A 350 1.15 -24.15 7.25
CA GLN A 350 2.41 -23.69 7.82
C GLN A 350 2.62 -24.22 9.24
N ARG A 351 1.60 -24.87 9.81
CA ARG A 351 1.53 -25.40 11.17
C ARG A 351 0.74 -26.72 11.12
N GLU A 352 1.33 -27.83 11.54
CA GLU A 352 0.54 -29.05 11.75
C GLU A 352 -0.34 -28.86 12.99
N VAL A 353 -1.47 -28.18 12.82
CA VAL A 353 -2.45 -28.02 13.89
C VAL A 353 -3.05 -29.40 14.12
N ALA A 354 -2.67 -30.05 15.23
CA ALA A 354 -3.49 -31.12 15.80
C ALA A 354 -4.87 -30.50 16.01
N SER A 355 -5.82 -30.87 15.15
CA SER A 355 -7.16 -30.28 15.11
C SER A 355 -7.72 -30.22 16.53
N VAL A 356 -8.26 -29.08 16.94
CA VAL A 356 -8.92 -28.92 18.26
C VAL A 356 -9.94 -30.05 18.52
N ILE A 357 -10.49 -30.65 17.45
CA ILE A 357 -11.37 -31.82 17.48
C ILE A 357 -10.68 -33.06 18.09
N SER A 358 -9.41 -33.36 17.78
CA SER A 358 -8.72 -34.53 18.31
C SER A 358 -8.40 -34.42 19.80
N MET A 359 -8.43 -33.22 20.38
CA MET A 359 -8.15 -32.98 21.79
C MET A 359 -9.40 -33.05 22.68
N ILE A 360 -10.61 -32.96 22.10
CA ILE A 360 -11.90 -33.08 22.80
C ILE A 360 -12.42 -34.53 22.76
N THR A 361 -11.96 -35.34 21.80
CA THR A 361 -12.34 -36.77 21.66
C THR A 361 -11.28 -37.75 22.17
N GLY A 362 -10.31 -37.31 22.96
CA GLY A 362 -9.26 -38.13 23.56
C GLY A 362 -9.50 -38.40 25.03
#